data_AF-A0A7C3FBK0-F1
#
_entry.id   AF-A0A7C3FBK0-F1
#
_cell.length_a   1.000
_cell.length_b   1.000
_cell.length_c   1.000
_cell.angle_alpha   90.00
_cell.angle_beta   90.00
_cell.angle_gamma   90.00
#
_symmetry.space_group_name_H-M   'P 1'
#
loop_
_entity.id
_entity.type
_entity.pdbx_description
1 polymer ?
#
loop_
_entity_poly.entity_id
_entity_poly.type
_entity_poly.pdbx_seq_one_letter_code
_entity_poly.pdbx_strand_id
1 'polypeptide(L)'
;MDSIAKERTVYKKIKQIGYLIPMTAKEHVERFSISAPPQLLMEFDEVVKALKQDRSKAVQQAMRLYLSEYKWSQPEKRIAGAIVLIYDHEVHDAEEGLTDLQHGYRQIINSVLHIHIDDNNCLEIIAVNGEGQLIKELIDRLMSIRGINQIKHTIIAI
;
A
#
# COMPACT_ATOMS: atom_id res chain seq x y z
N MET A 1 27.53 -23.55 -13.70
CA MET A 1 26.07 -23.70 -13.95
C MET A 1 25.29 -23.58 -12.64
N ASP A 2 25.61 -22.60 -11.78
CA ASP A 2 25.07 -22.51 -10.40
C ASP A 2 24.36 -21.19 -10.06
N SER A 3 24.18 -20.29 -11.05
CA SER A 3 23.56 -18.98 -10.79
C SER A 3 22.03 -18.96 -10.92
N ILE A 4 21.45 -19.92 -11.65
CA ILE A 4 20.01 -19.91 -12.00
C ILE A 4 19.15 -20.63 -10.92
N ALA A 5 19.77 -21.47 -10.08
CA ALA A 5 19.06 -22.19 -9.01
C ALA A 5 18.78 -21.31 -7.77
N LYS A 6 19.56 -20.25 -7.54
CA LYS A 6 19.38 -19.34 -6.40
C LYS A 6 18.22 -18.34 -6.59
N GLU A 7 17.96 -17.89 -7.82
CA GLU A 7 16.86 -16.94 -8.10
C GLU A 7 15.47 -17.53 -7.88
N ARG A 8 15.27 -18.83 -8.16
CA ARG A 8 13.95 -19.48 -7.99
C ARG A 8 13.51 -19.62 -6.52
N THR A 9 14.42 -19.51 -5.57
CA THR A 9 14.11 -19.64 -4.13
C THR A 9 13.57 -18.33 -3.54
N VAL A 10 13.98 -17.18 -4.09
CA VAL A 10 13.54 -15.86 -3.63
C VAL A 10 12.07 -15.62 -4.03
N TYR A 11 11.70 -15.97 -5.26
CA TYR A 11 10.35 -15.73 -5.78
C TYR A 11 9.24 -16.56 -5.10
N LYS A 12 9.54 -17.75 -4.56
CA LYS A 12 8.53 -18.57 -3.87
C LYS A 12 8.17 -18.08 -2.46
N LYS A 13 8.91 -17.10 -1.90
CA LYS A 13 8.66 -16.55 -0.57
C LYS A 13 7.85 -15.23 -0.58
N ILE A 14 7.56 -14.67 -1.75
CA ILE A 14 6.81 -13.41 -1.94
C ILE A 14 5.28 -13.68 -2.01
N LYS A 15 4.77 -14.62 -1.21
CA LYS A 15 3.32 -14.85 -1.06
C LYS A 15 2.77 -14.38 0.29
N GLN A 16 3.50 -13.49 0.96
CA GLN A 16 3.16 -13.03 2.30
C GLN A 16 3.45 -11.54 2.50
N ILE A 17 3.06 -10.70 1.53
CA ILE A 17 2.98 -9.24 1.76
C ILE A 17 1.53 -8.94 2.15
N GLY A 18 1.21 -9.31 3.38
CA GLY A 18 0.05 -8.82 4.12
C GLY A 18 0.58 -8.17 5.38
N TYR A 19 0.55 -6.83 5.41
CA TYR A 19 0.73 -5.95 6.55
C TYR A 19 1.03 -6.66 7.89
N LEU A 20 2.30 -6.65 8.29
CA LEU A 20 2.75 -7.11 9.61
C LEU A 20 2.34 -6.07 10.67
N ILE A 21 1.10 -6.17 11.15
CA ILE A 21 0.71 -5.58 12.43
C ILE A 21 1.15 -6.58 13.52
N PRO A 22 2.03 -6.20 14.46
CA PRO A 22 2.42 -7.08 15.54
C PRO A 22 1.20 -7.45 16.40
N MET A 23 0.93 -8.75 16.54
CA MET A 23 -0.06 -9.25 17.49
C MET A 23 0.53 -9.20 18.89
N THR A 24 0.13 -8.22 19.70
CA THR A 24 0.44 -8.15 21.13
C THR A 24 -0.76 -8.61 21.98
N ALA A 25 -0.51 -9.56 22.89
CA ALA A 25 -1.39 -10.12 23.92
C ALA A 25 -2.70 -10.79 23.46
N LYS A 26 -3.18 -11.81 24.20
CA LYS A 26 -4.47 -12.48 23.95
C LYS A 26 -5.61 -11.49 24.19
N GLU A 27 -6.08 -10.84 23.12
CA GLU A 27 -7.30 -10.03 23.13
C GLU A 27 -8.54 -10.91 23.36
N HIS A 28 -9.53 -10.39 24.10
CA HIS A 28 -10.84 -11.00 24.22
C HIS A 28 -11.51 -11.06 22.84
N VAL A 29 -12.03 -12.22 22.43
CA VAL A 29 -12.66 -12.40 21.13
C VAL A 29 -14.17 -12.44 21.30
N GLU A 30 -14.85 -11.44 20.76
CA GLU A 30 -16.31 -11.42 20.65
C GLU A 30 -16.80 -12.17 19.41
N ARG A 31 -17.91 -12.91 19.56
CA ARG A 31 -18.56 -13.60 18.44
C ARG A 31 -19.75 -12.80 17.96
N PHE A 32 -19.79 -12.52 16.67
CA PHE A 32 -20.89 -11.82 16.01
C PHE A 32 -21.24 -12.50 14.69
N SER A 33 -22.47 -12.27 14.22
CA SER A 33 -22.98 -12.77 12.95
C SER A 33 -23.13 -11.62 11.95
N ILE A 34 -22.82 -11.86 10.69
CA ILE A 34 -22.97 -10.89 9.60
C ILE A 34 -23.75 -11.52 8.44
N SER A 35 -24.48 -10.68 7.72
CA SER A 35 -25.13 -11.05 6.46
C SER A 35 -24.30 -10.50 5.29
N ALA A 36 -24.12 -11.32 4.25
CA ALA A 36 -23.42 -10.95 3.03
C ALA A 36 -24.12 -11.56 1.80
N PRO A 37 -24.04 -10.93 0.61
CA PRO A 37 -24.51 -11.53 -0.62
C PRO A 37 -23.86 -12.91 -0.86
N PRO A 38 -24.62 -13.93 -1.31
CA PRO A 38 -24.08 -15.29 -1.49
C PRO A 38 -22.85 -15.35 -2.40
N GLN A 39 -22.85 -14.58 -3.49
CA GLN A 39 -21.75 -14.54 -4.43
C GLN A 39 -20.47 -13.94 -3.81
N LEU A 40 -20.58 -12.83 -3.09
CA LEU A 40 -19.45 -12.23 -2.37
C LEU A 40 -18.84 -13.22 -1.37
N LEU A 41 -19.71 -13.97 -0.67
CA LEU A 41 -19.24 -14.97 0.28
C LEU A 41 -18.49 -16.11 -0.40
N MET A 42 -18.97 -16.58 -1.55
CA MET A 42 -18.28 -17.61 -2.33
C MET A 42 -16.89 -17.14 -2.77
N GLU A 43 -16.78 -15.95 -3.37
CA GLU A 43 -15.50 -15.38 -3.82
C GLU A 43 -14.53 -15.21 -2.65
N PHE A 44 -15.03 -14.76 -1.50
CA PHE A 44 -14.22 -14.63 -0.28
C PHE A 44 -13.70 -15.99 0.22
N ASP A 45 -14.56 -17.01 0.30
CA ASP A 45 -14.18 -18.34 0.78
C ASP A 45 -13.18 -19.03 -0.18
N GLU A 46 -13.27 -18.78 -1.49
CA GLU A 46 -12.29 -19.24 -2.48
C GLU A 46 -10.89 -18.66 -2.22
N VAL A 47 -10.81 -17.34 -1.97
CA VAL A 47 -9.55 -16.66 -1.65
C VAL A 47 -8.99 -17.19 -0.33
N VAL A 48 -9.82 -17.31 0.72
CA VAL A 48 -9.42 -17.85 2.03
C VAL A 48 -8.82 -19.26 1.89
N LYS A 49 -9.46 -20.11 1.08
CA LYS A 49 -8.99 -21.47 0.80
C LYS A 49 -7.68 -21.46 0.02
N ALA A 50 -7.55 -20.62 -1.00
CA ALA A 50 -6.33 -20.48 -1.80
C ALA A 50 -5.13 -20.02 -0.96
N LEU A 51 -5.37 -19.14 0.02
CA LEU A 51 -4.38 -18.63 0.95
C LEU A 51 -4.13 -19.56 2.16
N LYS A 52 -4.88 -20.67 2.28
CA LYS A 52 -4.83 -21.60 3.43
C LYS A 52 -4.97 -20.89 4.78
N GLN A 53 -5.88 -19.94 4.85
CA GLN A 53 -6.09 -19.08 6.01
C GLN A 53 -7.39 -19.44 6.77
N ASP A 54 -7.44 -19.14 8.07
CA ASP A 54 -8.70 -19.16 8.82
C ASP A 54 -9.64 -18.05 8.36
N ARG A 55 -10.90 -18.38 8.08
CA ARG A 55 -11.94 -17.42 7.69
C ARG A 55 -12.07 -16.26 8.69
N SER A 56 -12.07 -16.55 9.99
CA SER A 56 -12.14 -15.52 11.03
C SER A 56 -10.95 -14.55 11.00
N LYS A 57 -9.74 -15.05 10.70
CA LYS A 57 -8.55 -14.19 10.54
C LYS A 57 -8.66 -13.32 9.30
N ALA A 58 -9.19 -13.85 8.20
CA ALA A 58 -9.38 -13.08 6.97
C ALA A 58 -10.39 -11.94 7.18
N VAL A 59 -11.49 -12.21 7.88
CA VAL A 59 -12.47 -11.17 8.26
C VAL A 59 -11.82 -10.14 9.17
N GLN A 60 -11.07 -10.55 10.20
CA GLN A 60 -10.37 -9.61 11.08
C GLN A 60 -9.35 -8.74 10.33
N GLN A 61 -8.62 -9.32 9.35
CA GLN A 61 -7.70 -8.56 8.50
C GLN A 61 -8.44 -7.54 7.63
N ALA A 62 -9.54 -7.94 6.99
CA ALA A 62 -10.38 -7.03 6.23
C ALA A 62 -10.94 -5.89 7.10
N MET A 63 -11.39 -6.19 8.32
CA MET A 63 -11.84 -5.19 9.29
C MET A 63 -10.71 -4.24 9.69
N ARG A 64 -9.50 -4.75 9.97
CA ARG A 64 -8.33 -3.91 10.30
C ARG A 64 -7.94 -3.02 9.13
N LEU A 65 -8.00 -3.52 7.90
CA LEU A 65 -7.74 -2.74 6.68
C LEU A 65 -8.77 -1.61 6.54
N TYR A 66 -10.06 -1.93 6.62
CA TYR A 66 -11.14 -0.95 6.55
C TYR A 66 -11.05 0.13 7.64
N LEU A 67 -10.78 -0.28 8.89
CA LEU A 67 -10.59 0.67 10.00
C LEU A 67 -9.33 1.51 9.83
N SER A 68 -8.27 0.96 9.24
CA SER A 68 -7.06 1.72 8.89
C SER A 68 -7.44 2.78 7.88
N GLU A 69 -8.03 2.43 6.74
CA GLU A 69 -8.47 3.37 5.70
C GLU A 69 -9.35 4.49 6.27
N TYR A 70 -10.30 4.16 7.15
CA TYR A 70 -11.15 5.17 7.78
C TYR A 70 -10.38 6.10 8.72
N LYS A 71 -9.44 5.60 9.53
CA LYS A 71 -8.66 6.45 10.46
C LYS A 71 -7.84 7.52 9.75
N TRP A 72 -7.54 7.33 8.47
CA TRP A 72 -6.80 8.30 7.68
C TRP A 72 -7.65 9.44 7.15
N SER A 73 -8.98 9.24 7.06
CA SER A 73 -9.91 10.31 6.76
C SER A 73 -10.05 11.35 7.89
N GLN A 74 -9.44 11.07 9.06
CA GLN A 74 -9.45 11.97 10.21
C GLN A 74 -8.29 12.98 10.10
N PRO A 75 -8.59 14.29 9.98
CA PRO A 75 -7.58 15.32 9.67
C PRO A 75 -6.52 15.54 10.76
N GLU A 76 -6.78 15.14 12.00
CA GLU A 76 -5.98 15.60 13.16
C GLU A 76 -4.84 14.67 13.61
N LYS A 77 -4.56 13.57 12.88
CA LYS A 77 -3.51 12.63 13.28
C LYS A 77 -2.24 12.82 12.45
N ARG A 78 -1.10 12.82 13.14
CA ARG A 78 0.20 12.67 12.51
C ARG A 78 0.35 11.22 12.06
N ILE A 79 0.74 11.04 10.81
CA ILE A 79 0.87 9.71 10.20
C ILE A 79 2.22 9.59 9.50
N ALA A 80 2.74 8.37 9.42
CA ALA A 80 3.91 8.07 8.59
C ALA A 80 3.65 6.87 7.68
N GLY A 81 4.31 6.85 6.53
CA GLY A 81 4.15 5.77 5.57
C GLY A 81 4.99 5.90 4.32
N ALA A 82 4.59 5.16 3.29
CA ALA A 82 5.20 5.15 1.99
C ALA A 82 4.13 5.21 0.89
N ILE A 83 4.34 6.08 -0.08
CA ILE A 83 3.60 6.13 -1.34
C ILE A 83 4.49 5.44 -2.38
N VAL A 84 3.93 4.47 -3.10
CA VAL A 84 4.60 3.71 -4.15
C VAL A 84 3.90 4.01 -5.47
N LEU A 85 4.62 4.52 -6.45
CA LEU A 85 4.05 4.84 -7.76
C LEU A 85 4.91 4.29 -8.90
N ILE A 86 4.26 3.90 -9.99
CA ILE A 86 4.91 3.59 -11.26
C ILE A 86 4.51 4.67 -12.26
N TYR A 87 5.48 5.23 -12.97
CA TYR A 87 5.25 6.21 -14.02
C TYR A 87 6.10 5.93 -15.25
N ASP A 88 5.63 6.37 -16.40
CA ASP A 88 6.35 6.35 -17.67
C ASP A 88 7.21 7.61 -17.78
N HIS A 89 8.54 7.45 -17.80
CA HIS A 89 9.49 8.57 -17.85
C HIS A 89 9.70 9.12 -19.26
N GLU A 90 9.18 8.48 -20.30
CA GLU A 90 9.14 9.05 -21.66
C GLU A 90 7.96 10.02 -21.84
N VAL A 91 6.96 9.97 -20.95
CA VAL A 91 5.86 10.93 -20.96
C VAL A 91 6.39 12.31 -20.58
N HIS A 92 6.18 13.26 -21.48
CA HIS A 92 6.59 14.65 -21.29
C HIS A 92 6.08 15.21 -19.95
N ASP A 93 7.00 15.86 -19.22
CA ASP A 93 6.79 16.49 -17.92
C ASP A 93 6.45 15.54 -16.74
N ALA A 94 6.48 14.22 -16.92
CA ALA A 94 6.18 13.29 -15.82
C ALA A 94 7.22 13.42 -14.69
N GLU A 95 8.52 13.36 -15.03
CA GLU A 95 9.62 13.47 -14.06
C GLU A 95 9.75 14.88 -13.47
N GLU A 96 9.65 15.92 -14.30
CA GLU A 96 9.70 17.31 -13.85
C GLU A 96 8.50 17.65 -12.96
N GLY A 97 7.29 17.25 -13.36
CA GLY A 97 6.07 17.44 -12.57
C GLY A 97 6.10 16.68 -11.24
N LEU A 98 6.67 15.47 -11.22
CA LEU A 98 6.90 14.72 -9.98
C LEU A 98 7.87 15.48 -9.06
N THR A 99 9.02 15.90 -9.60
CA THR A 99 10.05 16.61 -8.83
C THR A 99 9.51 17.91 -8.25
N ASP A 100 8.80 18.71 -9.04
CA ASP A 100 8.20 19.97 -8.61
C ASP A 100 7.12 19.78 -7.55
N LEU A 101 6.25 18.78 -7.74
CA LEU A 101 5.24 18.43 -6.75
C LEU A 101 5.90 18.02 -5.43
N GLN A 102 6.87 17.10 -5.47
CA GLN A 102 7.58 16.63 -4.28
C GLN A 102 8.32 17.77 -3.58
N HIS A 103 8.92 18.69 -4.34
CA HIS A 103 9.56 19.90 -3.83
C HIS A 103 8.61 20.81 -3.03
N GLY A 104 7.33 20.85 -3.41
CA GLY A 104 6.27 21.57 -2.69
C GLY A 104 5.77 20.89 -1.41
N TYR A 105 6.09 19.61 -1.22
CA TYR A 105 5.68 18.79 -0.05
C TYR A 105 6.87 18.32 0.80
N ARG A 106 8.04 18.96 0.71
CA ARG A 106 9.26 18.62 1.48
C ARG A 106 9.06 18.57 2.99
N GLN A 107 8.09 19.31 3.52
CA GLN A 107 7.75 19.31 4.94
C GLN A 107 7.18 17.96 5.42
N ILE A 108 6.59 17.16 4.51
CA ILE A 108 6.06 15.83 4.82
C ILE A 108 6.82 14.69 4.11
N ILE A 109 7.65 14.96 3.10
CA ILE A 109 8.45 13.95 2.40
C ILE A 109 9.83 13.84 3.04
N ASN A 110 10.15 12.65 3.57
CA ASN A 110 11.44 12.39 4.19
C ASN A 110 12.50 11.93 3.20
N SER A 111 12.11 11.12 2.22
CA SER A 111 13.01 10.58 1.20
C SER A 111 12.22 10.04 0.02
N VAL A 112 12.85 10.04 -1.16
CA VAL A 112 12.32 9.44 -2.38
C VAL A 112 13.35 8.46 -2.91
N LEU A 113 12.92 7.24 -3.20
CA LEU A 113 13.73 6.21 -3.85
C LEU A 113 13.17 5.99 -5.26
N HIS A 114 14.01 6.20 -6.26
CA HIS A 114 13.69 5.98 -7.67
C HIS A 114 14.39 4.72 -8.18
N ILE A 115 13.67 3.87 -8.94
CA ILE A 115 14.17 2.62 -9.50
C ILE A 115 13.69 2.50 -10.96
N HIS A 116 14.61 2.34 -11.91
CA HIS A 116 14.28 1.98 -13.29
C HIS A 116 13.83 0.51 -13.35
N ILE A 117 12.62 0.25 -13.84
CA ILE A 117 12.06 -1.11 -13.98
C ILE A 117 12.37 -1.67 -15.37
N ASP A 118 12.16 -0.85 -16.41
CA ASP A 118 12.41 -1.16 -17.81
C ASP A 118 12.67 0.14 -18.60
N ASP A 119 12.70 0.05 -19.93
CA ASP A 119 13.05 1.15 -20.82
C ASP A 119 12.12 2.37 -20.68
N ASN A 120 10.89 2.20 -20.18
CA ASN A 120 9.91 3.28 -20.09
C ASN A 120 9.43 3.52 -18.65
N ASN A 121 9.44 2.51 -17.78
CA ASN A 121 8.82 2.59 -16.47
C ASN A 121 9.82 2.82 -15.33
N CYS A 122 9.50 3.79 -14.48
CA CYS A 122 10.18 4.03 -13.22
C CYS A 122 9.24 3.76 -12.04
N LEU A 123 9.78 3.18 -10.98
CA LEU A 123 9.13 3.01 -9.69
C LEU A 123 9.68 4.06 -8.72
N GLU A 124 8.80 4.80 -8.06
CA GLU A 124 9.15 5.64 -6.92
C GLU A 124 8.54 5.13 -5.62
N ILE A 125 9.33 5.20 -4.55
CA ILE A 125 8.89 5.01 -3.18
C ILE A 125 9.16 6.30 -2.40
N ILE A 126 8.10 7.01 -2.06
CA ILE A 126 8.13 8.29 -1.34
C ILE A 126 7.80 8.01 0.13
N ALA A 127 8.79 8.13 1.01
CA ALA A 127 8.59 8.03 2.45
C ALA A 127 8.02 9.36 2.98
N VAL A 128 6.91 9.29 3.72
CA VAL A 128 6.19 10.45 4.25
C VAL A 128 5.99 10.38 5.75
N ASN A 129 6.02 11.55 6.42
CA ASN A 129 5.71 11.73 7.83
C ASN A 129 5.16 13.14 8.06
N GLY A 130 3.89 13.25 8.46
CA GLY A 130 3.27 14.55 8.68
C GLY A 130 1.77 14.47 8.94
N GLU A 131 1.09 15.58 8.72
CA GLU A 131 -0.37 15.66 8.84
C GLU A 131 -1.05 14.82 7.77
N GLY A 132 -2.06 14.05 8.18
CA GLY A 132 -2.73 13.15 7.25
C GLY A 132 -3.43 13.83 6.09
N GLN A 133 -3.94 15.04 6.31
CA GLN A 133 -4.55 15.83 5.26
C GLN A 133 -3.52 16.22 4.18
N LEU A 134 -2.33 16.69 4.56
CA LEU A 134 -1.28 17.05 3.59
C LEU A 134 -0.80 15.84 2.79
N ILE A 135 -0.69 14.67 3.44
CA ILE A 135 -0.30 13.44 2.74
C ILE A 135 -1.40 12.99 1.76
N LYS A 136 -2.68 13.13 2.14
CA LYS A 136 -3.79 12.85 1.23
C LYS A 136 -3.77 13.80 0.02
N GLU A 137 -3.58 15.10 0.26
CA GLU A 137 -3.46 16.09 -0.82
C GLU A 137 -2.28 15.79 -1.76
N LEU A 138 -1.14 15.36 -1.22
CA LEU A 138 -0.01 14.91 -2.03
C LEU A 138 -0.40 13.72 -2.92
N ILE A 139 -1.07 12.69 -2.37
CA ILE A 139 -1.53 11.53 -3.15
C ILE A 139 -2.51 11.95 -4.25
N ASP A 140 -3.48 12.81 -3.93
CA ASP A 140 -4.46 13.32 -4.89
C ASP A 140 -3.79 14.08 -6.03
N ARG A 141 -2.77 14.89 -5.73
CA ARG A 141 -1.99 15.61 -6.75
C ARG A 141 -1.10 14.68 -7.56
N LEU A 142 -0.47 13.68 -6.95
CA LEU A 142 0.30 12.67 -7.68
C LEU A 142 -0.62 11.97 -8.70
N MET A 143 -1.82 11.55 -8.30
CA MET A 143 -2.79 10.93 -9.23
C MET A 143 -3.19 11.81 -10.42
N SER A 144 -3.00 13.13 -10.32
CA SER A 144 -3.29 14.08 -11.42
C SER A 144 -2.14 14.27 -12.41
N ILE A 145 -0.93 13.80 -12.09
CA ILE A 145 0.24 13.89 -12.98
C ILE A 145 0.05 12.92 -14.15
N ARG A 146 0.19 13.46 -15.38
CA ARG A 146 0.17 12.66 -16.59
C ARG A 146 1.40 11.74 -16.63
N GLY A 147 1.19 10.46 -16.98
CA GLY A 147 2.26 9.47 -17.05
C GLY A 147 2.35 8.58 -15.82
N ILE A 148 1.60 8.86 -14.75
CA ILE A 148 1.48 7.92 -13.63
C ILE A 148 0.52 6.77 -14.00
N ASN A 149 1.05 5.56 -13.98
CA ASN A 149 0.34 4.34 -14.33
C ASN A 149 -0.40 3.74 -13.13
N GLN A 150 0.24 3.76 -11.95
CA GLN A 150 -0.33 3.19 -10.74
C GLN A 150 0.22 3.89 -9.50
N ILE A 151 -0.65 4.11 -8.51
CA ILE A 151 -0.26 4.52 -7.16
C ILE A 151 -0.81 3.53 -6.13
N LYS A 152 0.02 3.19 -5.15
CA LYS A 152 -0.36 2.54 -3.91
C LYS A 152 0.23 3.33 -2.74
N HIS A 153 -0.37 3.20 -1.57
CA HIS A 153 0.19 3.80 -0.36
C HIS A 153 -0.05 2.89 0.84
N THR A 154 0.86 2.95 1.79
CA THR A 154 0.75 2.33 3.11
C THR A 154 1.11 3.38 4.13
N ILE A 155 0.25 3.62 5.11
CA ILE A 155 0.56 4.55 6.19
C ILE A 155 -0.03 4.06 7.50
N ILE A 156 0.57 4.55 8.55
CA ILE A 156 0.39 4.14 9.92
C ILE A 156 0.18 5.42 10.73
N ALA A 157 -0.89 5.47 11.52
CA ALA A 157 -1.08 6.53 12.49
C ALA A 157 -0.03 6.39 13.60
N ILE A 158 0.63 7.50 13.95
CA ILE A 158 1.64 7.58 15.02
C ILE A 158 1.00 8.20 16.27
#